data_AF-A0A356WZ46-F1
#
_entry.id   AF-A0A356WZ46-F1
#
_cell.length_a   1.000
_cell.length_b   1.000
_cell.length_c   1.000
_cell.angle_alpha   90.00
_cell.angle_beta   90.00
_cell.angle_gamma   90.00
#
_symmetry.space_group_name_H-M   'P 1'
#
loop_
_entity.id
_entity.type
_entity.pdbx_description
1 polymer ?
#
loop_
_entity_poly.entity_id
_entity_poly.type
_entity_poly.pdbx_seq_one_letter_code
_entity_poly.pdbx_strand_id
1 'polypeptide(L)'
;MPRVWKVSIEGNETFEGIVIKNQISNEPPSALKKMIFWKIVGMRLNENEVRRDVIRIERFYQRRGFDDVRVSYRIETLNKDWRKEVIFEIIENSPLRIQNVDFTISSNKADSSFIRDNESISNLRQNLPYKVGQRYEIVNKAEIEGRIEGLFKNQGYPYAESTIEATIDSASKTASVTFQNDPGPRARFDSILVDGAENFHERYVVRETGIQQGEIFSERKIRDAQREIFSHHMLRFALISLPDQPQDSTLNVLIRVREMPQRSVQLQGGIGNLTRLDDGLSDFYKLFRGQASWTHRNVRGRGERFNITGTVSAIEQRLALNYLFPYLFNTRSSLNLSPFWEHNLEPSYEIYRGGITTSFLYQYSSDFTGSVSYEFSENNESTQNSQVTLPDSLVMYNVSSFNLSAYYTKNFRRGKRGWSIQPFWDLSGLFGESTFSFQKAGLDTRKFSQLTDNIVLAKRLNFSGIYYSKQDSLPSDIRIYNGGTNSVRGWNRQ
;
A
#
# COMPACT_ATOMS: atom_id res chain seq x y z
N MET A 1 -49.37 10.54 -6.38
CA MET A 1 -48.78 10.22 -5.06
C MET A 1 -47.72 11.27 -4.73
N PRO A 2 -47.70 11.81 -3.50
CA PRO A 2 -46.75 12.83 -3.07
C PRO A 2 -45.31 12.29 -3.11
N ARG A 3 -44.38 13.14 -3.54
CA ARG A 3 -42.95 12.83 -3.68
C ARG A 3 -42.10 13.98 -3.15
N VAL A 4 -40.96 13.64 -2.56
CA VAL A 4 -39.97 14.60 -2.09
C VAL A 4 -39.28 15.22 -3.30
N TRP A 5 -39.46 16.52 -3.48
CA TRP A 5 -38.89 17.30 -4.59
C TRP A 5 -37.73 18.21 -4.15
N LYS A 6 -37.83 18.72 -2.92
CA LYS A 6 -36.84 19.60 -2.29
C LYS A 6 -36.76 19.27 -0.80
N VAL A 7 -35.55 19.38 -0.26
CA VAL A 7 -35.30 19.28 1.18
C VAL A 7 -34.51 20.51 1.61
N SER A 8 -35.02 21.19 2.61
CA SER A 8 -34.48 22.42 3.17
C SER A 8 -34.23 22.26 4.66
N ILE A 9 -33.24 23.00 5.15
CA ILE A 9 -32.86 23.01 6.56
C ILE A 9 -32.85 24.47 6.98
N GLU A 10 -33.50 24.74 8.10
CA GLU A 10 -33.64 26.06 8.68
C GLU A 10 -33.19 26.01 10.16
N GLY A 11 -32.61 27.10 10.66
CA GLY A 11 -32.14 27.20 12.05
C GLY A 11 -30.79 26.52 12.34
N ASN A 12 -30.11 26.00 11.32
CA ASN A 12 -28.74 25.52 11.45
C ASN A 12 -27.75 26.70 11.49
N GLU A 13 -27.03 26.86 12.60
CA GLU A 13 -26.04 27.93 12.81
C GLU A 13 -24.61 27.36 12.83
N THR A 14 -24.43 26.20 13.49
CA THR A 14 -23.10 25.60 13.67
C THR A 14 -22.65 24.77 12.46
N PHE A 15 -23.57 24.06 11.82
CA PHE A 15 -23.25 23.14 10.72
C PHE A 15 -23.94 23.58 9.43
N GLU A 16 -23.23 23.49 8.31
CA GLU A 16 -23.82 23.79 7.01
C GLU A 16 -24.93 22.78 6.67
N GLY A 17 -26.02 23.28 6.07
CA GLY A 17 -27.16 22.45 5.68
C GLY A 17 -26.79 21.29 4.75
N ILE A 18 -25.69 21.38 3.98
CA ILE A 18 -25.23 20.25 3.15
C ILE A 18 -24.70 19.09 3.99
N VAL A 19 -24.03 19.37 5.12
CA VAL A 19 -23.50 18.34 6.02
C VAL A 19 -24.64 17.58 6.68
N ILE A 20 -25.68 18.29 7.09
CA ILE A 20 -26.88 17.72 7.72
C ILE A 20 -27.70 16.93 6.69
N LYS A 21 -27.81 17.42 5.45
CA LYS A 21 -28.47 16.69 4.34
C LYS A 21 -27.80 15.35 4.02
N ASN A 22 -26.51 15.20 4.28
CA ASN A 22 -25.82 13.91 4.11
C ASN A 22 -26.16 12.89 5.22
N GLN A 23 -26.88 13.28 6.28
CA GLN A 23 -27.28 12.39 7.38
C GLN A 23 -28.69 11.82 7.22
N ILE A 24 -29.47 12.34 6.27
CA ILE A 24 -30.87 11.96 6.06
C ILE A 24 -31.03 11.02 4.87
N SER A 25 -32.08 10.19 4.89
CA SER A 25 -32.38 9.28 3.79
C SER A 25 -33.23 9.95 2.70
N ASN A 26 -33.96 11.01 3.02
CA ASN A 26 -34.78 11.72 2.03
C ASN A 26 -33.91 12.61 1.13
N GLU A 27 -33.48 12.06 -0.01
CA GLU A 27 -32.76 12.79 -1.04
C GLU A 27 -33.70 13.39 -2.11
N PRO A 28 -33.54 14.68 -2.46
CA PRO A 28 -34.22 15.26 -3.61
C PRO A 28 -33.64 14.66 -4.92
N PRO A 29 -34.43 14.58 -6.00
CA PRO A 29 -33.90 14.16 -7.29
C PRO A 29 -32.78 15.08 -7.77
N SER A 30 -31.74 14.50 -8.38
CA SER A 30 -30.59 15.25 -8.91
C SER A 30 -31.02 16.29 -9.96
N ALA A 31 -30.23 17.35 -10.14
CA ALA A 31 -30.55 18.44 -11.07
C ALA A 31 -30.85 17.93 -12.50
N LEU A 32 -30.05 16.99 -13.00
CA LEU A 32 -30.26 16.32 -14.29
C LEU A 32 -31.59 15.55 -14.36
N LYS A 33 -31.97 14.85 -13.28
CA LYS A 33 -33.25 14.14 -13.21
C LYS A 33 -34.45 15.10 -13.11
N LYS A 34 -34.27 16.30 -12.57
CA LYS A 34 -35.29 17.36 -12.51
C LYS A 34 -35.58 18.00 -13.88
N MET A 35 -34.64 17.92 -14.83
CA MET A 35 -34.81 18.42 -16.22
C MET A 35 -35.63 17.48 -17.12
N ILE A 36 -35.84 16.21 -16.70
CA ILE A 36 -36.66 15.23 -17.43
C ILE A 36 -38.14 15.50 -17.12
N PHE A 37 -38.79 16.33 -17.94
CA PHE A 37 -40.14 16.86 -17.64
C PHE A 37 -41.29 15.86 -17.89
N TRP A 38 -41.06 14.80 -18.66
CA TRP A 38 -42.05 13.78 -19.04
C TRP A 38 -42.17 12.59 -18.06
N LYS A 39 -41.32 12.50 -17.03
CA LYS A 39 -41.37 11.39 -16.05
C LYS A 39 -41.52 11.91 -14.62
N ILE A 40 -42.35 11.25 -13.81
CA ILE A 40 -42.41 11.56 -12.37
C ILE A 40 -41.15 10.99 -11.71
N VAL A 41 -40.24 11.88 -11.29
CA VAL A 41 -38.97 11.57 -10.61
C VAL A 41 -39.05 12.00 -9.13
N GLY A 42 -38.31 11.33 -8.26
CA GLY A 42 -38.24 11.61 -6.81
C GLY A 42 -38.75 10.45 -5.98
N MET A 43 -38.26 10.34 -4.74
CA MET A 43 -38.72 9.32 -3.79
C MET A 43 -40.15 9.62 -3.36
N ARG A 44 -40.95 8.56 -3.16
CA ARG A 44 -42.29 8.69 -2.60
C ARG A 44 -42.16 9.26 -1.19
N LEU A 45 -42.95 10.29 -0.89
CA LEU A 45 -42.98 10.85 0.46
C LEU A 45 -43.47 9.77 1.42
N ASN A 46 -42.63 9.42 2.39
CA ASN A 46 -42.95 8.52 3.48
C ASN A 46 -42.70 9.26 4.78
N GLU A 47 -43.77 9.62 5.47
CA GLU A 47 -43.71 10.39 6.71
C GLU A 47 -42.99 9.63 7.84
N ASN A 48 -43.03 8.29 7.85
CA ASN A 48 -42.24 7.51 8.79
C ASN A 48 -40.73 7.65 8.55
N GLU A 49 -40.32 7.85 7.29
CA GLU A 49 -38.91 8.09 6.97
C GLU A 49 -38.50 9.51 7.32
N VAL A 50 -39.38 10.51 7.14
CA VAL A 50 -39.15 11.88 7.61
C VAL A 50 -38.98 11.93 9.13
N ARG A 51 -39.83 11.21 9.89
CA ARG A 51 -39.68 11.08 11.35
C ARG A 51 -38.37 10.39 11.77
N ARG A 52 -37.89 9.42 10.98
CA ARG A 52 -36.56 8.83 11.21
C ARG A 52 -35.43 9.81 10.91
N ASP A 53 -35.59 10.64 9.88
CA ASP A 53 -34.61 11.69 9.55
C ASP A 53 -34.50 12.74 10.66
N VAL A 54 -35.60 13.13 11.31
CA VAL A 54 -35.58 13.97 12.51
C VAL A 54 -34.64 13.37 13.57
N ILE A 55 -34.83 12.08 13.91
CA ILE A 55 -33.99 11.38 14.89
C ILE A 55 -32.52 11.30 14.43
N ARG A 56 -32.26 11.14 13.12
CA ARG A 56 -30.88 11.13 12.57
C ARG A 56 -30.20 12.48 12.75
N ILE A 57 -30.92 13.58 12.50
CA ILE A 57 -30.42 14.94 12.70
C ILE A 57 -30.19 15.20 14.20
N GLU A 58 -31.14 14.87 15.07
CA GLU A 58 -30.98 15.03 16.53
C GLU A 58 -29.74 14.28 17.03
N ARG A 59 -29.57 13.00 16.65
CA ARG A 59 -28.38 12.21 17.01
C ARG A 59 -27.10 12.79 16.44
N PHE A 60 -27.13 13.38 15.24
CA PHE A 60 -25.96 14.03 14.64
C PHE A 60 -25.48 15.21 15.50
N TYR A 61 -26.42 16.02 16.00
CA TYR A 61 -26.16 17.16 16.87
C TYR A 61 -25.77 16.75 18.30
N GLN A 62 -26.50 15.82 18.91
CA GLN A 62 -26.21 15.28 20.25
C GLN A 62 -24.80 14.69 20.35
N ARG A 63 -24.38 13.91 19.34
CA ARG A 63 -23.01 13.35 19.30
C ARG A 63 -21.92 14.43 19.18
N ARG A 64 -22.27 15.66 18.81
CA ARG A 64 -21.38 16.81 18.69
C ARG A 64 -21.59 17.84 19.81
N GLY A 65 -22.27 17.45 20.89
CA GLY A 65 -22.34 18.25 22.12
C GLY A 65 -23.61 19.09 22.28
N PHE A 66 -24.57 19.02 21.35
CA PHE A 66 -25.85 19.71 21.48
C PHE A 66 -26.89 18.76 22.09
N ASP A 67 -26.89 18.66 23.42
CA ASP A 67 -27.72 17.69 24.17
C ASP A 67 -29.22 18.01 24.11
N ASP A 68 -29.56 19.30 24.13
CA ASP A 68 -30.94 19.84 24.08
C ASP A 68 -31.29 20.38 22.68
N VAL A 69 -30.73 19.78 21.63
CA VAL A 69 -31.16 20.07 20.26
C VAL A 69 -32.63 19.66 20.08
N ARG A 70 -33.40 20.48 19.37
CA ARG A 70 -34.77 20.15 18.98
C ARG A 70 -34.90 20.23 17.48
N VAL A 71 -35.47 19.18 16.89
CA VAL A 71 -35.69 19.12 15.44
C VAL A 71 -37.17 18.87 15.17
N SER A 72 -37.80 19.82 14.48
CA SER A 72 -39.15 19.68 13.94
C SER A 72 -39.10 19.56 12.42
N TYR A 73 -40.22 19.16 11.83
CA TYR A 73 -40.38 19.17 10.38
C TYR A 73 -41.74 19.71 10.00
N ARG A 74 -41.80 20.36 8.83
CA ARG A 74 -43.04 20.70 8.14
C ARG A 74 -42.95 20.28 6.68
N ILE A 75 -44.10 19.95 6.10
CA ILE A 75 -44.20 19.48 4.71
C ILE A 75 -45.05 20.47 3.93
N GLU A 76 -44.43 21.16 2.98
CA GLU A 76 -45.09 22.15 2.14
C GLU A 76 -45.37 21.59 0.75
N THR A 77 -46.45 22.04 0.13
CA THR A 77 -46.79 21.69 -1.25
C THR A 77 -46.26 22.76 -2.17
N LEU A 78 -45.45 22.36 -3.15
CA LEU A 78 -44.91 23.28 -4.16
C LEU A 78 -45.94 23.50 -5.28
N ASN A 79 -45.49 23.95 -6.45
CA ASN A 79 -46.32 24.30 -7.61
C ASN A 79 -47.19 23.16 -8.18
N LYS A 80 -47.03 21.91 -7.71
CA LYS A 80 -47.86 20.76 -8.11
C LYS A 80 -48.18 19.92 -6.88
N ASP A 81 -49.39 19.38 -6.76
CA ASP A 81 -49.85 18.62 -5.59
C ASP A 81 -48.97 17.43 -5.20
N TRP A 82 -48.33 16.80 -6.19
CA TRP A 82 -47.43 15.68 -5.97
C TRP A 82 -46.01 16.09 -5.56
N ARG A 83 -45.62 17.37 -5.72
CA ARG A 83 -44.30 17.89 -5.34
C ARG A 83 -44.37 18.43 -3.92
N LYS A 84 -43.67 17.76 -3.01
CA LYS A 84 -43.56 18.17 -1.61
C LYS A 84 -42.16 18.66 -1.32
N GLU A 85 -42.08 19.73 -0.54
CA GLU A 85 -40.85 20.18 0.11
C GLU A 85 -40.89 19.75 1.57
N VAL A 86 -39.85 19.06 2.02
CA VAL A 86 -39.68 18.70 3.43
C VAL A 86 -38.69 19.69 4.03
N ILE A 87 -39.13 20.42 5.05
CA ILE A 87 -38.32 21.44 5.71
C ILE A 87 -38.06 20.94 7.14
N PHE A 88 -36.79 20.78 7.49
CA PHE A 88 -36.36 20.48 8.84
C PHE A 88 -35.99 21.79 9.53
N GLU A 89 -36.66 22.07 10.65
CA GLU A 89 -36.40 23.23 11.50
C GLU A 89 -35.57 22.74 12.69
N ILE A 90 -34.41 23.37 12.90
CA ILE A 90 -33.46 22.97 13.94
C ILE A 90 -33.31 24.11 14.93
N ILE A 91 -33.45 23.80 16.21
CA ILE A 91 -33.10 24.68 17.31
C ILE A 91 -31.91 24.02 18.01
N GLU A 92 -30.69 24.50 17.73
CA GLU A 92 -29.45 23.87 18.21
C GLU A 92 -29.29 23.98 19.73
N ASN A 93 -29.69 25.11 20.32
CA ASN A 93 -29.44 25.50 21.71
C ASN A 93 -27.93 25.55 22.06
N SER A 94 -27.63 25.86 23.32
CA SER A 94 -26.23 25.97 23.78
C SER A 94 -25.56 24.60 23.86
N PRO A 95 -24.32 24.44 23.35
CA PRO A 95 -23.61 23.16 23.43
C PRO A 95 -23.04 22.91 24.82
N LEU A 96 -22.88 21.64 25.16
CA LEU A 96 -22.12 21.18 26.33
C LEU A 96 -20.66 21.60 26.22
N ARG A 97 -20.16 22.28 27.26
CA ARG A 97 -18.74 22.67 27.37
C ARG A 97 -18.02 21.82 28.41
N ILE A 98 -16.79 21.44 28.10
CA ILE A 98 -15.95 20.67 29.00
C ILE A 98 -15.52 21.56 30.15
N GLN A 99 -15.85 21.19 31.38
CA GLN A 99 -15.46 21.93 32.58
C GLN A 99 -14.15 21.40 33.15
N ASN A 100 -14.04 20.08 33.30
CA ASN A 100 -12.86 19.41 33.86
C ASN A 100 -12.45 18.22 32.97
N VAL A 101 -11.13 17.96 32.95
CA VAL A 101 -10.55 16.83 32.24
C VAL A 101 -9.57 16.12 33.16
N ASP A 102 -9.94 14.92 33.59
CA ASP A 102 -9.13 14.09 34.48
C ASP A 102 -8.51 12.92 33.73
N PHE A 103 -7.25 12.63 34.05
CA PHE A 103 -6.51 11.52 33.45
C PHE A 103 -6.03 10.58 34.56
N THR A 104 -6.77 9.48 34.73
CA THR A 104 -6.53 8.49 35.80
C THR A 104 -5.82 7.27 35.21
N ILE A 105 -4.85 6.74 35.95
CA ILE A 105 -4.08 5.55 35.56
C ILE A 105 -4.15 4.56 36.72
N SER A 106 -4.79 3.43 36.49
CA SER A 106 -4.90 2.33 37.44
C SER A 106 -3.71 1.37 37.26
N SER A 107 -2.58 1.67 37.89
CA SER A 107 -1.37 0.84 37.78
C SER A 107 -0.60 0.76 39.10
N ASN A 108 0.33 -0.20 39.20
CA ASN A 108 1.24 -0.28 40.35
C ASN A 108 2.15 0.97 40.42
N LYS A 109 2.79 1.22 41.57
CA LYS A 109 3.60 2.44 41.77
C LYS A 109 4.74 2.58 40.75
N ALA A 110 5.43 1.50 40.40
CA ALA A 110 6.58 1.52 39.48
C ALA A 110 6.18 1.87 38.05
N ASP A 111 5.13 1.22 37.53
CA ASP A 111 4.58 1.48 36.20
C ASP A 111 3.93 2.87 36.15
N SER A 112 3.29 3.31 37.24
CA SER A 112 2.71 4.65 37.32
C SER A 112 3.76 5.76 37.19
N SER A 113 4.95 5.61 37.78
CA SER A 113 6.06 6.55 37.59
C SER A 113 6.59 6.52 36.17
N PHE A 114 6.84 5.32 35.62
CA PHE A 114 7.32 5.19 34.24
C PHE A 114 6.35 5.80 33.22
N ILE A 115 5.05 5.61 33.40
CA ILE A 115 4.01 6.14 32.52
C ILE A 115 3.94 7.67 32.63
N ARG A 116 4.03 8.22 33.85
CA ARG A 116 3.98 9.68 34.07
C ARG A 116 5.18 10.41 33.47
N ASP A 117 6.36 9.82 33.57
CA ASP A 117 7.60 10.44 33.09
C ASP A 117 7.85 10.20 31.60
N ASN A 118 7.03 9.38 30.93
CA ASN A 118 7.18 9.08 29.52
C ASN A 118 6.73 10.27 28.65
N GLU A 119 7.67 10.82 27.88
CA GLU A 119 7.44 11.98 27.01
C GLU A 119 6.31 11.73 25.99
N SER A 120 6.19 10.52 25.45
CA SER A 120 5.15 10.22 24.45
C SER A 120 3.75 10.27 25.05
N ILE A 121 3.61 9.86 26.33
CA ILE A 121 2.34 9.87 27.06
C ILE A 121 1.98 11.30 27.47
N SER A 122 2.96 12.08 27.94
CA SER A 122 2.81 13.51 28.21
C SER A 122 2.37 14.29 26.95
N ASN A 123 3.05 14.06 25.83
CA ASN A 123 2.71 14.66 24.54
C ASN A 123 1.32 14.26 24.06
N LEU A 124 0.90 13.00 24.25
CA LEU A 124 -0.46 12.58 23.93
C LEU A 124 -1.47 13.35 24.78
N ARG A 125 -1.27 13.42 26.11
CA ARG A 125 -2.17 14.12 27.04
C ARG A 125 -2.37 15.58 26.67
N GLN A 126 -1.29 16.29 26.29
CA GLN A 126 -1.37 17.71 25.88
C GLN A 126 -2.11 17.91 24.54
N ASN A 127 -2.07 16.90 23.67
CA ASN A 127 -2.66 16.93 22.33
C ASN A 127 -4.03 16.24 22.24
N LEU A 128 -4.61 15.79 23.36
CA LEU A 128 -5.97 15.27 23.38
C LEU A 128 -6.96 16.38 22.97
N PRO A 129 -8.00 16.03 22.20
CA PRO A 129 -8.98 17.02 21.73
C PRO A 129 -9.96 17.45 22.81
N TYR A 130 -10.05 16.74 23.94
CA TYR A 130 -10.86 17.14 25.08
C TYR A 130 -10.08 18.14 25.94
N LYS A 131 -10.42 19.43 25.83
CA LYS A 131 -9.83 20.52 26.62
C LYS A 131 -10.89 21.34 27.32
N VAL A 132 -10.55 21.84 28.51
CA VAL A 132 -11.43 22.74 29.29
C VAL A 132 -11.87 23.92 28.42
N GLY A 133 -13.17 24.23 28.47
CA GLY A 133 -13.82 25.28 27.70
C GLY A 133 -14.24 24.89 26.28
N GLN A 134 -13.74 23.77 25.74
CA GLN A 134 -14.14 23.30 24.40
C GLN A 134 -15.48 22.55 24.44
N ARG A 135 -16.11 22.43 23.27
CA ARG A 135 -17.35 21.67 23.11
C ARG A 135 -17.08 20.17 23.33
N TYR A 136 -17.95 19.52 24.10
CA TYR A 136 -17.87 18.08 24.29
C TYR A 136 -18.43 17.33 23.07
N GLU A 137 -17.62 16.46 22.47
CA GLU A 137 -18.04 15.65 21.31
C GLU A 137 -17.77 14.16 21.55
N ILE A 138 -18.72 13.30 21.17
CA ILE A 138 -18.62 11.84 21.31
C ILE A 138 -18.16 11.18 20.00
N VAL A 139 -18.15 11.93 18.89
CA VAL A 139 -17.86 11.39 17.54
C VAL A 139 -16.52 10.66 17.50
N ASN A 140 -15.51 11.20 18.18
CA ASN A 140 -14.14 10.69 18.13
C ASN A 140 -13.76 9.83 19.35
N LYS A 141 -14.71 9.51 20.23
CA LYS A 141 -14.45 8.78 21.49
C LYS A 141 -13.63 7.51 21.26
N ALA A 142 -14.13 6.60 20.41
CA ALA A 142 -13.49 5.31 20.14
C ALA A 142 -12.11 5.45 19.45
N GLU A 143 -11.94 6.46 18.60
CA GLU A 143 -10.64 6.75 17.96
C GLU A 143 -9.61 7.19 19.01
N ILE A 144 -10.03 8.02 19.97
CA ILE A 144 -9.16 8.55 21.02
C ILE A 144 -8.80 7.44 22.01
N GLU A 145 -9.77 6.63 22.44
CA GLU A 145 -9.55 5.43 23.26
C GLU A 145 -8.53 4.51 22.60
N GLY A 146 -8.74 4.14 21.33
CA GLY A 146 -7.82 3.29 20.58
C GLY A 146 -6.43 3.92 20.38
N ARG A 147 -6.34 5.26 20.25
CA ARG A 147 -5.05 5.97 20.17
C ARG A 147 -4.29 5.91 21.49
N ILE A 148 -4.98 6.04 22.62
CA ILE A 148 -4.39 5.94 23.96
C ILE A 148 -3.93 4.50 24.21
N GLU A 149 -4.78 3.51 23.94
CA GLU A 149 -4.42 2.09 24.04
C GLU A 149 -3.22 1.75 23.18
N GLY A 150 -3.24 2.15 21.90
CA GLY A 150 -2.14 1.90 20.97
C GLY A 150 -0.83 2.51 21.46
N LEU A 151 -0.88 3.65 22.15
CA LEU A 151 0.31 4.25 22.77
C LEU A 151 0.85 3.35 23.90
N PHE A 152 0.01 2.93 24.84
CA PHE A 152 0.40 2.02 25.93
C PHE A 152 0.91 0.68 25.38
N LYS A 153 0.19 0.09 24.43
CA LYS A 153 0.58 -1.15 23.74
C LYS A 153 1.93 -1.03 23.04
N ASN A 154 2.30 0.15 22.53
CA ASN A 154 3.62 0.38 21.95
C ASN A 154 4.73 0.60 22.98
N GLN A 155 4.41 0.86 24.26
CA GLN A 155 5.35 1.05 25.37
C GLN A 155 5.61 -0.22 26.20
N GLY A 156 4.96 -1.34 25.86
CA GLY A 156 5.13 -2.63 26.54
C GLY A 156 3.91 -3.16 27.27
N TYR A 157 2.73 -2.57 27.09
CA TYR A 157 1.51 -2.93 27.82
C TYR A 157 0.51 -3.63 26.90
N PRO A 158 0.60 -4.96 26.68
CA PRO A 158 -0.22 -5.67 25.69
C PRO A 158 -1.72 -5.65 25.98
N TYR A 159 -2.09 -5.63 27.26
CA TYR A 159 -3.47 -5.69 27.74
C TYR A 159 -4.04 -4.30 28.07
N ALA A 160 -3.41 -3.23 27.59
CA ALA A 160 -3.85 -1.88 27.93
C ALA A 160 -5.26 -1.60 27.39
N GLU A 161 -6.12 -1.10 28.28
CA GLU A 161 -7.48 -0.64 28.02
C GLU A 161 -7.62 0.82 28.42
N SER A 162 -8.37 1.58 27.63
CA SER A 162 -8.65 3.00 27.91
C SER A 162 -10.12 3.26 27.67
N THR A 163 -10.80 3.77 28.69
CA THR A 163 -12.21 4.18 28.61
C THR A 163 -12.35 5.67 28.89
N ILE A 164 -13.16 6.36 28.08
CA ILE A 164 -13.53 7.75 28.30
C ILE A 164 -14.93 7.80 28.90
N GLU A 165 -15.02 8.25 30.14
CA GLU A 165 -16.29 8.51 30.81
C GLU A 165 -16.57 10.01 30.84
N ALA A 166 -17.84 10.38 30.70
CA ALA A 166 -18.25 11.78 30.81
C ALA A 166 -19.49 11.88 31.68
N THR A 167 -19.42 12.74 32.70
CA THR A 167 -20.57 13.11 33.52
C THR A 167 -21.12 14.42 32.97
N ILE A 168 -22.38 14.40 32.52
CA ILE A 168 -23.05 15.54 31.89
C ILE A 168 -23.96 16.21 32.91
N ASP A 169 -23.81 17.52 33.06
CA ASP A 169 -24.77 18.37 33.76
C ASP A 169 -25.50 19.24 32.72
N SER A 170 -26.70 18.80 32.34
CA SER A 170 -27.55 19.49 31.36
C SER A 170 -28.09 20.83 31.86
N ALA A 171 -28.12 21.09 33.17
CA ALA A 171 -28.60 22.35 33.73
C ALA A 171 -27.53 23.45 33.59
N SER A 172 -26.28 23.13 33.91
CA SER A 172 -25.14 24.05 33.72
C SER A 172 -24.56 24.02 32.30
N LYS A 173 -25.03 23.11 31.44
CA LYS A 173 -24.49 22.85 30.09
C LYS A 173 -23.00 22.52 30.12
N THR A 174 -22.60 21.73 31.11
CA THR A 174 -21.20 21.31 31.28
C THR A 174 -21.03 19.81 31.20
N ALA A 175 -19.81 19.38 30.87
CA ALA A 175 -19.38 17.98 30.90
C ALA A 175 -18.04 17.86 31.63
N SER A 176 -17.94 16.90 32.55
CA SER A 176 -16.68 16.49 33.18
C SER A 176 -16.20 15.20 32.55
N VAL A 177 -15.03 15.22 31.91
CA VAL A 177 -14.49 14.09 31.14
C VAL A 177 -13.37 13.42 31.94
N THR A 178 -13.48 12.11 32.15
CA THR A 178 -12.46 11.31 32.83
C THR A 178 -11.93 10.23 31.88
N PHE A 179 -10.62 10.22 31.68
CA PHE A 179 -9.92 9.13 31.02
C PHE A 179 -9.53 8.10 32.09
N GLN A 180 -10.13 6.92 32.03
CA GLN A 180 -9.78 5.77 32.85
C GLN A 180 -8.86 4.86 32.05
N ASN A 181 -7.60 4.78 32.46
CA ASN A 181 -6.58 4.01 31.77
C ASN A 181 -6.13 2.86 32.67
N ASP A 182 -6.33 1.63 32.21
CA ASP A 182 -5.75 0.45 32.80
C ASP A 182 -4.69 -0.12 31.84
N PRO A 183 -3.41 0.21 32.05
CA PRO A 183 -2.34 -0.32 31.19
C PRO A 183 -2.09 -1.81 31.42
N GLY A 184 -2.51 -2.40 32.55
CA GLY A 184 -2.09 -3.75 32.94
C GLY A 184 -0.57 -3.87 33.15
N PRO A 185 -0.04 -5.10 33.22
CA PRO A 185 1.38 -5.33 33.43
C PRO A 185 2.21 -5.04 32.18
N ARG A 186 3.42 -4.54 32.39
CA ARG A 186 4.41 -4.41 31.31
C ARG A 186 5.03 -5.76 30.99
N ALA A 187 4.95 -6.19 29.73
CA ALA A 187 5.34 -7.53 29.30
C ALA A 187 6.54 -7.55 28.33
N ARG A 188 7.25 -8.68 28.36
CA ARG A 188 8.32 -9.05 27.41
C ARG A 188 7.93 -10.31 26.66
N PHE A 189 8.39 -10.44 25.42
CA PHE A 189 8.22 -11.66 24.66
C PHE A 189 8.96 -12.81 25.36
N ASP A 190 8.24 -13.86 25.75
CA ASP A 190 8.83 -15.04 26.38
C ASP A 190 8.98 -16.17 25.36
N SER A 191 7.87 -16.78 24.94
CA SER A 191 7.89 -17.81 23.90
C SER A 191 7.22 -17.37 22.61
N ILE A 192 7.77 -17.81 21.47
CA ILE A 192 7.20 -17.62 20.14
C ILE A 192 6.93 -19.01 19.57
N LEU A 193 5.66 -19.40 19.57
CA LEU A 193 5.17 -20.68 19.08
C LEU A 193 4.77 -20.54 17.62
N VAL A 194 5.12 -21.51 16.79
CA VAL A 194 4.76 -21.55 15.37
C VAL A 194 3.89 -22.77 15.13
N ASP A 195 2.75 -22.55 14.49
CA ASP A 195 1.80 -23.59 14.12
C ASP A 195 1.55 -23.59 12.61
N GLY A 196 1.52 -24.77 11.99
CA GLY A 196 1.32 -24.96 10.54
C GLY A 196 2.58 -24.89 9.65
N ALA A 197 3.78 -24.89 10.25
CA ALA A 197 5.04 -25.05 9.52
C ALA A 197 5.37 -26.54 9.38
N GLU A 198 5.01 -27.14 8.23
CA GLU A 198 5.14 -28.57 7.97
C GLU A 198 6.39 -28.90 7.13
N ASN A 199 6.69 -28.09 6.11
CA ASN A 199 7.75 -28.41 5.14
C ASN A 199 9.03 -27.60 5.35
N PHE A 200 9.07 -26.72 6.36
CA PHE A 200 10.28 -26.00 6.74
C PHE A 200 10.33 -25.74 8.24
N HIS A 201 11.54 -25.50 8.74
CA HIS A 201 11.78 -25.39 10.18
C HIS A 201 11.18 -24.10 10.77
N GLU A 202 10.45 -24.21 11.88
CA GLU A 202 9.77 -23.09 12.58
C GLU A 202 10.67 -21.88 12.85
N ARG A 203 11.96 -22.11 13.14
CA ARG A 203 12.97 -21.07 13.34
C ARG A 203 13.04 -20.06 12.19
N TYR A 204 12.69 -20.47 10.97
CA TYR A 204 12.63 -19.56 9.83
C TYR A 204 11.47 -18.59 9.98
N VAL A 205 10.27 -19.06 10.37
CA VAL A 205 9.12 -18.19 10.66
C VAL A 205 9.47 -17.20 11.78
N VAL A 206 10.03 -17.69 12.89
CA VAL A 206 10.39 -16.85 14.03
C VAL A 206 11.40 -15.78 13.61
N ARG A 207 12.42 -16.16 12.83
CA ARG A 207 13.44 -15.22 12.37
C ARG A 207 12.87 -14.13 11.46
N GLU A 208 11.89 -14.43 10.60
CA GLU A 208 11.23 -13.43 9.75
C GLU A 208 10.40 -12.41 10.54
N THR A 209 9.99 -12.73 11.77
CA THR A 209 9.25 -11.77 12.61
C THR A 209 10.09 -10.56 13.02
N GLY A 210 11.42 -10.73 13.12
CA GLY A 210 12.30 -9.76 13.76
C GLY A 210 12.10 -9.59 15.27
N ILE A 211 11.21 -10.37 15.90
CA ILE A 211 10.94 -10.36 17.33
C ILE A 211 11.98 -11.22 18.04
N GLN A 212 12.52 -10.72 19.15
CA GLN A 212 13.48 -11.44 19.98
C GLN A 212 12.87 -11.79 21.33
N GLN A 213 13.20 -12.98 21.83
CA GLN A 213 12.88 -13.38 23.20
C GLN A 213 13.55 -12.43 24.20
N GLY A 214 12.83 -12.07 25.26
CA GLY A 214 13.22 -11.10 26.31
C GLY A 214 12.99 -9.63 25.95
N GLU A 215 12.65 -9.34 24.70
CA GLU A 215 12.40 -7.97 24.24
C GLU A 215 11.05 -7.45 24.75
N ILE A 216 10.96 -6.15 25.02
CA ILE A 216 9.71 -5.50 25.47
C ILE A 216 8.67 -5.54 24.35
N PHE A 217 7.43 -5.89 24.72
CA PHE A 217 6.31 -5.92 23.79
C PHE A 217 6.10 -4.57 23.08
N SER A 218 5.71 -4.64 21.82
CA SER A 218 5.21 -3.47 21.09
C SER A 218 4.24 -3.93 20.02
N GLU A 219 3.03 -3.38 20.03
CA GLU A 219 2.02 -3.70 19.02
C GLU A 219 2.48 -3.32 17.59
N ARG A 220 3.25 -2.24 17.44
CA ARG A 220 3.89 -1.90 16.17
C ARG A 220 4.77 -3.04 15.67
N LYS A 221 5.58 -3.65 16.55
CA LYS A 221 6.43 -4.79 16.17
C LYS A 221 5.62 -6.02 15.77
N ILE A 222 4.52 -6.33 16.46
CA ILE A 222 3.62 -7.41 16.03
C ILE A 222 3.07 -7.15 14.62
N ARG A 223 2.62 -5.92 14.34
CA ARG A 223 2.11 -5.56 13.01
C ARG A 223 3.19 -5.64 11.93
N ASP A 224 4.41 -5.19 12.24
CA ASP A 224 5.53 -5.25 11.32
C ASP A 224 5.94 -6.71 11.08
N ALA A 225 6.09 -7.52 12.14
CA ALA A 225 6.33 -8.96 12.06
C ALA A 225 5.29 -9.67 11.19
N GLN A 226 4.01 -9.39 11.39
CA GLN A 226 2.94 -9.99 10.58
C GLN A 226 3.06 -9.59 9.10
N ARG A 227 3.41 -8.33 8.81
CA ARG A 227 3.63 -7.86 7.44
C ARG A 227 4.83 -8.55 6.78
N GLU A 228 5.94 -8.68 7.49
CA GLU A 228 7.16 -9.33 7.00
C GLU A 228 6.91 -10.81 6.71
N ILE A 229 6.34 -11.55 7.66
CA ILE A 229 6.02 -12.98 7.48
C ILE A 229 5.02 -13.18 6.34
N PHE A 230 3.98 -12.35 6.25
CA PHE A 230 3.00 -12.44 5.16
C PHE A 230 3.62 -12.16 3.79
N SER A 231 4.64 -11.30 3.71
CA SER A 231 5.36 -11.01 2.47
C SER A 231 6.27 -12.16 2.02
N HIS A 232 6.52 -13.13 2.89
CA HIS A 232 7.43 -14.23 2.62
C HIS A 232 6.86 -15.19 1.55
N HIS A 233 7.66 -15.45 0.52
CA HIS A 233 7.24 -16.19 -0.68
C HIS A 233 6.85 -17.66 -0.46
N MET A 234 7.14 -18.22 0.72
CA MET A 234 6.76 -19.57 1.14
C MET A 234 5.40 -19.63 1.83
N LEU A 235 4.82 -18.50 2.22
CA LEU A 235 3.62 -18.46 3.04
C LEU A 235 2.43 -17.95 2.23
N ARG A 236 1.30 -18.61 2.39
CA ARG A 236 0.02 -18.21 1.81
C ARG A 236 -0.69 -17.21 2.71
N PHE A 237 -0.65 -17.44 4.02
CA PHE A 237 -1.04 -16.48 5.03
C PHE A 237 -0.24 -16.71 6.31
N ALA A 238 -0.17 -15.67 7.14
CA ALA A 238 0.39 -15.70 8.47
C ALA A 238 -0.46 -14.82 9.39
N LEU A 239 -0.79 -15.34 10.56
CA LEU A 239 -1.53 -14.65 11.60
C LEU A 239 -0.72 -14.71 12.89
N ILE A 240 -0.47 -13.55 13.49
CA ILE A 240 0.13 -13.46 14.81
C ILE A 240 -1.00 -13.19 15.80
N SER A 241 -1.07 -14.02 16.85
CA SER A 241 -2.09 -13.92 17.89
C SER A 241 -1.46 -14.08 19.27
N LEU A 242 -2.11 -13.49 20.26
CA LEU A 242 -1.81 -13.75 21.66
C LEU A 242 -2.79 -14.86 22.11
N PRO A 243 -2.32 -16.08 22.43
CA PRO A 243 -3.19 -17.10 22.99
C PRO A 243 -3.71 -16.67 24.36
N ASP A 244 -4.77 -17.34 24.82
CA ASP A 244 -5.26 -17.21 26.20
C ASP A 244 -4.15 -17.60 27.16
N GLN A 245 -3.73 -16.66 28.00
CA GLN A 245 -2.58 -16.79 28.89
C GLN A 245 -2.75 -15.83 30.08
N PRO A 246 -2.04 -16.08 31.20
CA PRO A 246 -2.01 -15.14 32.31
C PRO A 246 -1.56 -13.75 31.87
N GLN A 247 -2.22 -12.71 32.37
CA GLN A 247 -1.81 -11.33 32.13
C GLN A 247 -0.72 -10.96 33.14
N ASP A 248 0.52 -11.37 32.85
CA ASP A 248 1.70 -11.08 33.68
C ASP A 248 2.81 -10.35 32.88
N SER A 249 4.03 -10.33 33.40
CA SER A 249 5.17 -9.66 32.76
C SER A 249 5.80 -10.44 31.59
N THR A 250 5.24 -11.60 31.24
CA THR A 250 5.67 -12.45 30.14
C THR A 250 4.56 -12.56 29.09
N LEU A 251 4.95 -12.67 27.83
CA LEU A 251 4.02 -12.71 26.71
C LEU A 251 4.41 -13.80 25.73
N ASN A 252 3.55 -14.80 25.61
CA ASN A 252 3.63 -15.84 24.61
C ASN A 252 2.90 -15.40 23.35
N VAL A 253 3.53 -15.66 22.20
CA VAL A 253 3.00 -15.30 20.88
C VAL A 253 2.80 -16.57 20.07
N LEU A 254 1.61 -16.74 19.50
CA LEU A 254 1.30 -17.84 18.59
C LEU A 254 1.23 -17.32 17.15
N ILE A 255 2.11 -17.84 16.31
CA ILE A 255 2.17 -17.56 14.88
C ILE A 255 1.55 -18.75 14.14
N ARG A 256 0.35 -18.56 13.59
CA ARG A 256 -0.29 -19.54 12.71
C ARG A 256 0.06 -19.22 11.27
N VAL A 257 0.74 -20.14 10.60
CA VAL A 257 1.11 -20.02 9.20
C VAL A 257 0.40 -21.08 8.37
N ARG A 258 0.21 -20.75 7.09
CA ARG A 258 -0.12 -21.76 6.08
C ARG A 258 0.83 -21.63 4.93
N GLU A 259 1.48 -22.73 4.60
CA GLU A 259 2.47 -22.75 3.54
C GLU A 259 1.82 -22.65 2.15
N MET A 260 2.54 -22.05 1.22
CA MET A 260 2.29 -22.21 -0.21
C MET A 260 2.69 -23.63 -0.65
N PRO A 261 2.03 -24.21 -1.67
CA PRO A 261 2.50 -25.45 -2.26
C PRO A 261 3.98 -25.35 -2.64
N GLN A 262 4.75 -26.37 -2.27
CA GLN A 262 6.19 -26.45 -2.59
C GLN A 262 6.45 -26.32 -4.08
N ARG A 263 5.55 -26.85 -4.91
CA ARG A 263 5.64 -26.79 -6.37
C ARG A 263 4.40 -26.09 -6.93
N SER A 264 4.61 -25.15 -7.84
CA SER A 264 3.52 -24.47 -8.52
C SER A 264 3.85 -24.26 -9.99
N VAL A 265 2.85 -24.49 -10.85
CA VAL A 265 2.89 -24.14 -12.26
C VAL A 265 2.04 -22.89 -12.47
N GLN A 266 2.54 -21.94 -13.26
CA GLN A 266 1.78 -20.76 -13.68
C GLN A 266 1.86 -20.64 -15.20
N LEU A 267 0.70 -20.51 -15.82
CA LEU A 267 0.56 -20.22 -17.25
C LEU A 267 -0.02 -18.82 -17.40
N GLN A 268 0.58 -18.02 -18.26
CA GLN A 268 0.14 -16.66 -18.58
C GLN A 268 0.04 -16.53 -20.11
N GLY A 269 -1.02 -15.88 -20.57
CA GLY A 269 -1.24 -15.55 -21.97
C GLY A 269 -1.68 -14.10 -22.08
N GLY A 270 -1.22 -13.41 -23.13
CA GLY A 270 -1.53 -12.01 -23.35
C GLY A 270 -1.40 -11.60 -24.81
N ILE A 271 -1.87 -10.39 -25.09
CA ILE A 271 -1.78 -9.74 -26.39
C ILE A 271 -0.98 -8.46 -26.20
N GLY A 272 0.11 -8.33 -26.96
CA GLY A 272 1.06 -7.23 -26.94
C GLY A 272 0.56 -6.00 -27.70
N ASN A 273 1.44 -5.01 -27.85
CA ASN A 273 1.09 -3.73 -28.42
C ASN A 273 0.87 -3.79 -29.94
N LEU A 274 -0.17 -3.12 -30.44
CA LEU A 274 -0.54 -3.06 -31.86
C LEU A 274 0.45 -2.24 -32.70
N THR A 275 1.32 -1.43 -32.08
CA THR A 275 2.31 -0.60 -32.80
C THR A 275 3.42 -1.40 -33.49
N ARG A 276 3.40 -2.73 -33.42
CA ARG A 276 4.34 -3.64 -34.11
C ARG A 276 3.67 -4.46 -35.22
N LEU A 277 2.52 -4.00 -35.71
CA LEU A 277 1.88 -4.53 -36.92
C LEU A 277 2.38 -3.69 -38.10
N ASP A 278 3.42 -4.16 -38.77
CA ASP A 278 4.01 -3.45 -39.91
C ASP A 278 3.18 -3.68 -41.18
N ASP A 279 2.56 -4.86 -41.31
CA ASP A 279 1.86 -5.30 -42.54
C ASP A 279 0.38 -5.72 -42.31
N GLY A 280 -0.30 -5.05 -41.38
CA GLY A 280 -1.74 -5.23 -41.16
C GLY A 280 -2.13 -6.57 -40.49
N LEU A 281 -3.17 -7.24 -41.01
CA LEU A 281 -3.76 -8.46 -40.40
C LEU A 281 -2.87 -9.71 -40.49
N SER A 282 -1.87 -9.74 -41.38
CA SER A 282 -0.94 -10.88 -41.55
C SER A 282 0.02 -11.05 -40.36
N ASP A 283 0.33 -9.96 -39.65
CA ASP A 283 1.24 -9.92 -38.51
C ASP A 283 0.56 -10.14 -37.15
N PHE A 284 -0.71 -10.53 -37.14
CA PHE A 284 -1.49 -10.69 -35.90
C PHE A 284 -0.86 -11.69 -34.92
N TYR A 285 -0.16 -12.70 -35.43
CA TYR A 285 0.58 -13.66 -34.61
C TYR A 285 1.69 -13.00 -33.76
N LYS A 286 2.26 -11.87 -34.23
CA LYS A 286 3.27 -11.09 -33.49
C LYS A 286 2.72 -10.40 -32.25
N LEU A 287 1.40 -10.41 -32.03
CA LEU A 287 0.79 -9.85 -30.83
C LEU A 287 0.72 -10.86 -29.68
N PHE A 288 0.63 -12.16 -29.95
CA PHE A 288 0.47 -13.13 -28.87
C PHE A 288 1.74 -13.26 -28.03
N ARG A 289 1.54 -13.33 -26.71
CA ARG A 289 2.58 -13.56 -25.70
C ARG A 289 2.13 -14.74 -24.85
N GLY A 290 2.99 -15.74 -24.71
CA GLY A 290 2.81 -16.86 -23.80
C GLY A 290 3.95 -16.93 -22.80
N GLN A 291 3.64 -17.28 -21.56
CA GLN A 291 4.64 -17.58 -20.55
C GLN A 291 4.19 -18.79 -19.72
N ALA A 292 5.10 -19.73 -19.52
CA ALA A 292 4.94 -20.83 -18.59
C ALA A 292 6.05 -20.75 -17.55
N SER A 293 5.71 -20.88 -16.28
CA SER A 293 6.69 -20.99 -15.22
C SER A 293 6.40 -22.14 -14.27
N TRP A 294 7.47 -22.81 -13.85
CA TRP A 294 7.44 -23.82 -12.80
C TRP A 294 8.32 -23.34 -11.65
N THR A 295 7.76 -23.31 -10.44
CA THR A 295 8.47 -22.88 -9.25
C THR A 295 8.54 -24.01 -8.25
N HIS A 296 9.75 -24.31 -7.77
CA HIS A 296 10.00 -25.14 -6.61
C HIS A 296 10.49 -24.26 -5.45
N ARG A 297 9.65 -24.10 -4.43
CA ARG A 297 9.97 -23.45 -3.16
C ARG A 297 10.63 -24.46 -2.22
N ASN A 298 11.49 -23.93 -1.37
CA ASN A 298 12.21 -24.63 -0.32
C ASN A 298 13.02 -25.85 -0.80
N VAL A 299 13.78 -25.68 -1.89
CA VAL A 299 14.45 -26.80 -2.60
C VAL A 299 15.32 -27.67 -1.67
N ARG A 300 16.01 -27.08 -0.69
CA ARG A 300 16.86 -27.81 0.27
C ARG A 300 16.45 -27.61 1.73
N GLY A 301 15.24 -27.15 1.99
CA GLY A 301 14.78 -26.93 3.36
C GLY A 301 15.26 -25.62 4.01
N ARG A 302 15.93 -24.70 3.27
CA ARG A 302 16.50 -23.46 3.83
C ARG A 302 15.85 -22.18 3.29
N GLY A 303 14.67 -22.30 2.68
CA GLY A 303 13.94 -21.18 2.11
C GLY A 303 14.30 -20.84 0.66
N GLU A 304 15.13 -21.65 0.00
CA GLU A 304 15.54 -21.37 -1.38
C GLU A 304 14.38 -21.50 -2.35
N ARG A 305 14.41 -20.74 -3.44
CA ARG A 305 13.39 -20.83 -4.49
C ARG A 305 14.06 -21.01 -5.84
N PHE A 306 13.72 -22.12 -6.50
CA PHE A 306 14.07 -22.35 -7.89
C PHE A 306 12.87 -22.09 -8.78
N ASN A 307 13.07 -21.37 -9.87
CA ASN A 307 12.04 -21.04 -10.83
C ASN A 307 12.57 -21.23 -12.25
N ILE A 308 11.83 -21.97 -13.06
CA ILE A 308 12.05 -22.08 -14.51
C ILE A 308 10.95 -21.27 -15.16
N THR A 309 11.32 -20.32 -16.02
CA THR A 309 10.36 -19.52 -16.79
C THR A 309 10.70 -19.60 -18.27
N GLY A 310 9.73 -20.02 -19.08
CA GLY A 310 9.77 -19.95 -20.54
C GLY A 310 8.80 -18.88 -21.03
N THR A 311 9.29 -17.92 -21.81
CA THR A 311 8.50 -16.91 -22.51
C THR A 311 8.58 -17.20 -24.00
N VAL A 312 7.43 -17.20 -24.68
CA VAL A 312 7.34 -17.43 -26.13
C VAL A 312 6.45 -16.39 -26.76
N SER A 313 6.97 -15.75 -27.79
CA SER A 313 6.27 -14.84 -28.68
C SER A 313 7.00 -14.78 -30.03
N ALA A 314 6.41 -14.09 -31.01
CA ALA A 314 7.11 -13.87 -32.28
C ALA A 314 8.33 -12.94 -32.17
N ILE A 315 8.46 -12.19 -31.06
CA ILE A 315 9.49 -11.16 -30.86
C ILE A 315 10.54 -11.59 -29.85
N GLU A 316 10.12 -12.29 -28.80
CA GLU A 316 10.96 -12.74 -27.69
C GLU A 316 10.68 -14.22 -27.44
N GLN A 317 11.75 -15.01 -27.43
CA GLN A 317 11.77 -16.40 -26.99
C GLN A 317 12.85 -16.49 -25.92
N ARG A 318 12.46 -16.79 -24.67
CA ARG A 318 13.38 -16.74 -23.55
C ARG A 318 13.17 -17.91 -22.60
N LEU A 319 14.26 -18.57 -22.21
CA LEU A 319 14.30 -19.52 -21.11
C LEU A 319 15.18 -18.96 -20.00
N ALA A 320 14.64 -18.83 -18.80
CA ALA A 320 15.35 -18.35 -17.62
C ALA A 320 15.23 -19.35 -16.47
N LEU A 321 16.37 -19.67 -15.87
CA LEU A 321 16.47 -20.47 -14.65
C LEU A 321 16.86 -19.52 -13.53
N ASN A 322 16.06 -19.40 -12.48
CA ASN A 322 16.31 -18.48 -11.37
C ASN A 322 16.42 -19.26 -10.06
N TYR A 323 17.58 -19.21 -9.43
CA TYR A 323 17.80 -19.80 -8.11
C TYR A 323 18.07 -18.70 -7.08
N LEU A 324 17.11 -18.53 -6.17
CA LEU A 324 17.18 -17.59 -5.06
C LEU A 324 17.71 -18.29 -3.81
N PHE A 325 18.87 -17.83 -3.32
CA PHE A 325 19.39 -18.11 -2.00
C PHE A 325 19.01 -16.94 -1.08
N PRO A 326 17.97 -17.06 -0.24
CA PRO A 326 17.70 -16.04 0.75
C PRO A 326 18.71 -16.15 1.89
N TYR A 327 18.89 -15.04 2.60
CA TYR A 327 19.64 -14.98 3.86
C TYR A 327 21.12 -15.34 3.75
N LEU A 328 21.79 -14.85 2.72
CA LEU A 328 23.22 -15.15 2.50
C LEU A 328 24.08 -14.74 3.71
N PHE A 329 23.75 -13.60 4.34
CA PHE A 329 24.43 -13.07 5.53
C PHE A 329 23.46 -12.76 6.68
N ASN A 330 22.26 -12.25 6.40
CA ASN A 330 21.24 -11.88 7.39
C ASN A 330 19.84 -11.91 6.76
N THR A 331 18.78 -11.59 7.52
CA THR A 331 17.39 -11.59 7.04
C THR A 331 17.11 -10.64 5.87
N ARG A 332 18.02 -9.71 5.59
CA ARG A 332 17.88 -8.66 4.58
C ARG A 332 18.69 -8.90 3.32
N SER A 333 19.55 -9.91 3.29
CA SER A 333 20.43 -10.20 2.16
C SER A 333 19.99 -11.43 1.38
N SER A 334 20.07 -11.37 0.06
CA SER A 334 19.78 -12.51 -0.81
C SER A 334 20.70 -12.53 -2.03
N LEU A 335 20.93 -13.72 -2.55
CA LEU A 335 21.68 -13.95 -3.78
C LEU A 335 20.75 -14.63 -4.78
N ASN A 336 20.75 -14.13 -6.01
CA ASN A 336 19.98 -14.70 -7.10
C ASN A 336 20.93 -15.08 -8.24
N LEU A 337 20.89 -16.35 -8.64
CA LEU A 337 21.61 -16.87 -9.80
C LEU A 337 20.62 -17.09 -10.94
N SER A 338 20.84 -16.42 -12.05
CA SER A 338 19.91 -16.38 -13.17
C SER A 338 20.56 -16.70 -14.52
N PRO A 339 20.88 -17.97 -14.83
CA PRO A 339 21.17 -18.38 -16.19
C PRO A 339 20.00 -18.14 -17.14
N PHE A 340 20.30 -17.69 -18.36
CA PHE A 340 19.29 -17.44 -19.38
C PHE A 340 19.78 -17.75 -20.79
N TRP A 341 18.82 -18.05 -21.66
CA TRP A 341 18.95 -18.08 -23.11
C TRP A 341 17.79 -17.29 -23.70
N GLU A 342 18.09 -16.45 -24.66
CA GLU A 342 17.13 -15.53 -25.23
C GLU A 342 17.41 -15.30 -26.72
N HIS A 343 16.33 -15.27 -27.48
CA HIS A 343 16.30 -14.83 -28.85
C HIS A 343 15.30 -13.67 -28.95
N ASN A 344 15.80 -12.51 -29.38
CA ASN A 344 15.03 -11.29 -29.53
C ASN A 344 15.11 -10.76 -30.96
N LEU A 345 13.94 -10.50 -31.54
CA LEU A 345 13.76 -9.91 -32.85
C LEU A 345 13.28 -8.46 -32.69
N GLU A 346 14.21 -7.52 -32.79
CA GLU A 346 13.93 -6.08 -32.78
C GLU A 346 13.90 -5.53 -34.23
N PRO A 347 13.26 -4.37 -34.48
CA PRO A 347 13.14 -3.83 -35.83
C PRO A 347 14.47 -3.58 -36.54
N SER A 348 15.53 -3.26 -35.79
CA SER A 348 16.85 -2.95 -36.33
C SER A 348 17.85 -4.10 -36.24
N TYR A 349 17.63 -5.09 -35.39
CA TYR A 349 18.55 -6.20 -35.17
C TYR A 349 17.85 -7.45 -34.63
N GLU A 350 18.45 -8.60 -34.89
CA GLU A 350 18.12 -9.87 -34.25
C GLU A 350 19.30 -10.31 -33.40
N ILE A 351 19.02 -10.77 -32.17
CA ILE A 351 20.07 -11.17 -31.23
C ILE A 351 19.73 -12.52 -30.57
N TYR A 352 20.73 -13.39 -30.54
CA TYR A 352 20.76 -14.60 -29.72
C TYR A 352 21.76 -14.37 -28.59
N ARG A 353 21.30 -14.49 -27.35
CA ARG A 353 22.14 -14.28 -26.17
C ARG A 353 21.98 -15.40 -25.16
N GLY A 354 23.10 -15.84 -24.61
CA GLY A 354 23.17 -16.84 -23.56
C GLY A 354 24.10 -16.36 -22.46
N GLY A 355 23.66 -16.42 -21.21
CA GLY A 355 24.46 -15.86 -20.14
C GLY A 355 23.98 -16.22 -18.75
N ILE A 356 24.63 -15.62 -17.76
CA ILE A 356 24.28 -15.74 -16.36
C ILE A 356 24.35 -14.36 -15.70
N THR A 357 23.30 -14.03 -14.95
CA THR A 357 23.28 -12.88 -14.06
C THR A 357 23.37 -13.38 -12.61
N THR A 358 24.35 -12.89 -11.87
CA THR A 358 24.49 -13.12 -10.43
C THR A 358 24.18 -11.83 -9.69
N SER A 359 23.08 -11.78 -8.96
CA SER A 359 22.61 -10.58 -8.27
C SER A 359 22.64 -10.76 -6.76
N PHE A 360 23.36 -9.90 -6.05
CA PHE A 360 23.25 -9.72 -4.62
C PHE A 360 22.29 -8.57 -4.31
N LEU A 361 21.28 -8.83 -3.48
CA LEU A 361 20.28 -7.84 -3.07
C LEU A 361 20.34 -7.63 -1.57
N TYR A 362 20.27 -6.38 -1.13
CA TYR A 362 20.23 -5.99 0.28
C TYR A 362 19.05 -5.05 0.55
N GLN A 363 18.07 -5.53 1.32
CA GLN A 363 16.90 -4.76 1.72
C GLN A 363 17.20 -3.97 3.00
N TYR A 364 17.68 -2.73 2.85
CA TYR A 364 18.02 -1.88 4.00
C TYR A 364 16.78 -1.57 4.87
N SER A 365 15.64 -1.31 4.22
CA SER A 365 14.33 -1.08 4.84
C SER A 365 13.20 -1.60 3.95
N SER A 366 11.94 -1.56 4.41
CA SER A 366 10.76 -1.90 3.59
C SER A 366 10.65 -1.08 2.29
N ASP A 367 11.25 0.10 2.28
CA ASP A 367 11.11 1.12 1.26
C ASP A 367 12.38 1.27 0.41
N PHE A 368 13.52 0.70 0.84
CA PHE A 368 14.81 0.84 0.15
C PHE A 368 15.54 -0.50 0.01
N THR A 369 15.86 -0.86 -1.23
CA THR A 369 16.64 -2.04 -1.58
C THR A 369 17.81 -1.64 -2.48
N GLY A 370 19.03 -2.05 -2.13
CA GLY A 370 20.20 -1.95 -3.01
C GLY A 370 20.49 -3.29 -3.68
N SER A 371 21.07 -3.28 -4.87
CA SER A 371 21.57 -4.48 -5.52
C SER A 371 22.87 -4.26 -6.27
N VAL A 372 23.67 -5.31 -6.31
CA VAL A 372 24.89 -5.43 -7.09
C VAL A 372 24.75 -6.69 -7.92
N SER A 373 24.75 -6.56 -9.24
CA SER A 373 24.63 -7.68 -10.16
C SER A 373 25.84 -7.74 -11.07
N TYR A 374 26.29 -8.95 -11.35
CA TYR A 374 27.29 -9.24 -12.37
C TYR A 374 26.63 -10.04 -13.48
N GLU A 375 26.70 -9.54 -14.71
CA GLU A 375 26.24 -10.24 -15.91
C GLU A 375 27.44 -10.66 -16.75
N PHE A 376 27.44 -11.93 -17.15
CA PHE A 376 28.31 -12.45 -18.20
C PHE A 376 27.42 -13.07 -19.28
N SER A 377 27.53 -12.60 -20.52
CA SER A 377 26.74 -13.09 -21.65
C SER A 377 27.56 -13.16 -22.93
N GLU A 378 27.29 -14.20 -23.71
CA GLU A 378 27.76 -14.36 -25.09
C GLU A 378 26.61 -14.01 -26.02
N ASN A 379 26.88 -13.11 -26.97
CA ASN A 379 25.88 -12.49 -27.82
C ASN A 379 26.25 -12.70 -29.29
N ASN A 380 25.25 -13.07 -30.08
CA ASN A 380 25.32 -13.13 -31.53
C ASN A 380 24.24 -12.21 -32.11
N GLU A 381 24.66 -11.07 -32.66
CA GLU A 381 23.81 -10.03 -33.21
C GLU A 381 23.92 -10.00 -34.74
N SER A 382 22.77 -9.90 -35.41
CA SER A 382 22.69 -9.67 -36.85
C SER A 382 21.82 -8.47 -37.16
N THR A 383 22.19 -7.74 -38.20
CA THR A 383 21.42 -6.59 -38.70
C THR A 383 20.26 -7.05 -39.57
N GLN A 384 19.09 -6.45 -39.36
CA GLN A 384 17.91 -6.66 -40.21
C GLN A 384 17.97 -5.82 -41.51
N ASN A 385 18.91 -4.88 -41.61
CA ASN A 385 19.11 -4.08 -42.80
C ASN A 385 20.17 -4.71 -43.72
N SER A 386 19.75 -5.23 -44.88
CA SER A 386 20.61 -5.86 -45.88
C SER A 386 21.67 -4.94 -46.50
N GLN A 387 21.56 -3.62 -46.33
CA GLN A 387 22.53 -2.64 -46.85
C GLN A 387 23.64 -2.26 -45.87
N VAL A 388 23.59 -2.76 -44.63
CA VAL A 388 24.61 -2.51 -43.61
C VAL A 388 25.33 -3.82 -43.32
N THR A 389 26.65 -3.86 -43.47
CA THR A 389 27.47 -5.00 -43.02
C THR A 389 28.11 -4.63 -41.69
N LEU A 390 27.80 -5.38 -40.63
CA LEU A 390 28.41 -5.20 -39.32
C LEU A 390 29.82 -5.84 -39.32
N PRO A 391 30.85 -5.18 -38.77
CA PRO A 391 32.13 -5.81 -38.43
C PRO A 391 31.94 -7.06 -37.55
N ASP A 392 32.80 -8.07 -37.70
CA ASP A 392 32.73 -9.33 -36.93
C ASP A 392 32.66 -9.11 -35.40
N SER A 393 33.33 -8.07 -34.90
CA SER A 393 33.32 -7.68 -33.47
C SER A 393 31.98 -7.17 -32.97
N LEU A 394 31.06 -6.78 -33.87
CA LEU A 394 29.68 -6.40 -33.56
C LEU A 394 28.69 -7.54 -33.81
N VAL A 395 29.13 -8.62 -34.46
CA VAL A 395 28.32 -9.82 -34.72
C VAL A 395 28.45 -10.80 -33.55
N MET A 396 29.66 -11.19 -33.16
CA MET A 396 29.89 -12.06 -32.00
C MET A 396 30.69 -11.31 -30.95
N TYR A 397 30.08 -11.12 -29.79
CA TYR A 397 30.71 -10.40 -28.69
C TYR A 397 30.22 -10.91 -27.35
N ASN A 398 31.08 -10.79 -26.35
CA ASN A 398 30.71 -11.04 -24.98
C ASN A 398 30.55 -9.73 -24.20
N VAL A 399 29.64 -9.75 -23.24
CA VAL A 399 29.43 -8.65 -22.28
C VAL A 399 29.73 -9.18 -20.90
N SER A 400 30.65 -8.50 -20.21
CA SER A 400 30.92 -8.69 -18.79
C SER A 400 30.71 -7.35 -18.09
N SER A 401 29.64 -7.23 -17.31
CA SER A 401 29.26 -5.96 -16.68
C SER A 401 28.80 -6.07 -15.23
N PHE A 402 29.14 -5.04 -14.45
CA PHE A 402 28.64 -4.84 -13.09
C PHE A 402 27.53 -3.80 -13.09
N ASN A 403 26.33 -4.24 -12.73
CA ASN A 403 25.18 -3.38 -12.50
C ASN A 403 25.01 -3.08 -11.00
N LEU A 404 25.18 -1.81 -10.64
CA LEU A 404 24.85 -1.26 -9.33
C LEU A 404 23.50 -0.57 -9.44
N SER A 405 22.51 -0.96 -8.64
CA SER A 405 21.21 -0.31 -8.67
C SER A 405 20.61 -0.16 -7.27
N ALA A 406 19.71 0.81 -7.13
CA ALA A 406 18.91 0.96 -5.93
C ALA A 406 17.43 1.12 -6.31
N TYR A 407 16.57 0.72 -5.40
CA TYR A 407 15.13 0.84 -5.52
C TYR A 407 14.58 1.47 -4.26
N TYR A 408 14.10 2.70 -4.37
CA TYR A 408 13.38 3.39 -3.31
C TYR A 408 11.91 3.56 -3.67
N THR A 409 11.01 3.17 -2.78
CA THR A 409 9.57 3.33 -2.96
C THR A 409 8.86 3.75 -1.69
N LYS A 410 7.90 4.67 -1.82
CA LYS A 410 7.03 5.07 -0.71
C LYS A 410 5.60 5.21 -1.23
N ASN A 411 4.67 4.43 -0.69
CA ASN A 411 3.23 4.45 -1.04
C ASN A 411 2.88 4.21 -2.53
N PHE A 412 3.78 3.63 -3.32
CA PHE A 412 3.64 3.54 -4.79
C PHE A 412 2.63 2.47 -5.27
N ARG A 413 2.40 1.41 -4.49
CA ARG A 413 1.75 0.18 -5.00
C ARG A 413 0.25 0.28 -5.30
N ARG A 414 -0.43 1.38 -4.92
CA ARG A 414 -1.86 1.68 -5.24
C ARG A 414 -2.35 3.03 -4.66
N GLY A 415 -1.46 3.87 -4.13
CA GLY A 415 -1.84 5.09 -3.41
C GLY A 415 -2.10 6.28 -4.33
N LYS A 416 -2.99 7.20 -3.91
CA LYS A 416 -3.17 8.52 -4.56
C LYS A 416 -1.93 9.43 -4.40
N ARG A 417 -0.98 9.04 -3.55
CA ARG A 417 0.29 9.73 -3.29
C ARG A 417 1.41 8.71 -3.19
N GLY A 418 2.55 8.98 -3.81
CA GLY A 418 3.72 8.10 -3.69
C GLY A 418 4.88 8.47 -4.60
N TRP A 419 6.03 7.86 -4.33
CA TRP A 419 7.26 8.04 -5.08
C TRP A 419 7.93 6.69 -5.36
N SER A 420 8.60 6.60 -6.50
CA SER A 420 9.52 5.52 -6.86
C SER A 420 10.76 6.14 -7.49
N ILE A 421 11.95 5.73 -7.05
CA ILE A 421 13.24 6.23 -7.54
C ILE A 421 14.14 5.02 -7.78
N GLN A 422 14.69 4.91 -8.99
CA GLN A 422 15.50 3.77 -9.42
C GLN A 422 16.77 4.26 -10.15
N PRO A 423 17.85 4.63 -9.43
CA PRO A 423 19.14 4.85 -10.05
C PRO A 423 19.79 3.52 -10.43
N PHE A 424 20.53 3.52 -11.52
CA PHE A 424 21.41 2.40 -11.87
C PHE A 424 22.71 2.91 -12.49
N TRP A 425 23.75 2.08 -12.37
CA TRP A 425 25.05 2.26 -13.00
C TRP A 425 25.52 0.89 -13.50
N ASP A 426 25.90 0.82 -14.75
CA ASP A 426 26.37 -0.38 -15.43
C ASP A 426 27.79 -0.13 -15.93
N LEU A 427 28.71 -0.98 -15.48
CA LEU A 427 30.16 -0.85 -15.67
C LEU A 427 30.67 -2.10 -16.39
N SER A 428 30.89 -1.98 -17.70
CA SER A 428 31.34 -3.08 -18.54
C SER A 428 32.85 -3.05 -18.77
N GLY A 429 33.47 -4.24 -18.79
CA GLY A 429 34.89 -4.41 -19.13
C GLY A 429 35.90 -4.09 -18.01
N LEU A 430 35.46 -4.03 -16.75
CA LEU A 430 36.32 -3.71 -15.59
C LEU A 430 37.55 -4.65 -15.44
N PHE A 431 37.44 -5.90 -15.93
CA PHE A 431 38.51 -6.91 -15.85
C PHE A 431 39.07 -7.32 -17.21
N GLY A 432 38.75 -6.60 -18.29
CA GLY A 432 39.17 -6.97 -19.65
C GLY A 432 38.44 -8.17 -20.24
N GLU A 433 37.49 -8.76 -19.51
CA GLU A 433 36.71 -9.94 -19.90
C GLU A 433 35.56 -9.61 -20.88
N SER A 434 35.36 -8.35 -21.27
CA SER A 434 34.28 -7.92 -22.17
C SER A 434 34.85 -7.42 -23.48
N THR A 435 34.21 -7.77 -24.60
CA THR A 435 34.57 -7.26 -25.94
C THR A 435 34.42 -5.74 -26.01
N PHE A 436 33.38 -5.20 -25.35
CA PHE A 436 33.10 -3.77 -25.28
C PHE A 436 33.22 -3.25 -23.85
N SER A 437 33.90 -2.12 -23.66
CA SER A 437 34.03 -1.45 -22.36
C SER A 437 33.25 -0.16 -22.38
N PHE A 438 32.20 -0.07 -21.56
CA PHE A 438 31.32 1.09 -21.50
C PHE A 438 30.87 1.37 -20.06
N GLN A 439 30.46 2.61 -19.82
CA GLN A 439 29.78 2.98 -18.58
C GLN A 439 28.45 3.64 -18.90
N LYS A 440 27.38 3.05 -18.39
CA LYS A 440 26.01 3.51 -18.59
C LYS A 440 25.39 3.81 -17.24
N ALA A 441 24.74 4.95 -17.09
CA ALA A 441 24.04 5.28 -15.86
C ALA A 441 22.68 5.87 -16.17
N GLY A 442 21.76 5.76 -15.23
CA GLY A 442 20.43 6.31 -15.38
C GLY A 442 19.65 6.40 -14.09
N LEU A 443 18.49 7.02 -14.20
CA LEU A 443 17.58 7.34 -13.11
C LEU A 443 16.14 7.35 -13.64
N ASP A 444 15.33 6.39 -13.20
CA ASP A 444 13.87 6.43 -13.38
C ASP A 444 13.22 6.94 -12.09
N THR A 445 12.52 8.07 -12.19
CA THR A 445 11.73 8.63 -11.09
C THR A 445 10.26 8.70 -11.46
N ARG A 446 9.40 8.30 -10.54
CA ARG A 446 7.94 8.38 -10.69
C ARG A 446 7.33 8.99 -9.45
N LYS A 447 6.39 9.92 -9.64
CA LYS A 447 5.69 10.61 -8.57
C LYS A 447 4.20 10.65 -8.86
N PHE A 448 3.41 10.28 -7.87
CA PHE A 448 1.97 10.46 -7.86
C PHE A 448 1.60 11.50 -6.80
N SER A 449 0.90 12.54 -7.23
CA SER A 449 0.42 13.62 -6.37
C SER A 449 -1.09 13.74 -6.48
N GLN A 450 -1.81 13.46 -5.41
CA GLN A 450 -3.25 13.72 -5.32
C GLN A 450 -3.50 15.23 -5.34
N LEU A 451 -4.27 15.70 -6.33
CA LEU A 451 -4.71 17.10 -6.42
C LEU A 451 -6.08 17.29 -5.77
N THR A 452 -7.00 16.34 -5.96
CA THR A 452 -8.32 16.28 -5.31
C THR A 452 -8.65 14.83 -4.94
N ASP A 453 -9.82 14.56 -4.35
CA ASP A 453 -10.21 13.19 -4.02
C ASP A 453 -10.29 12.24 -5.22
N ASN A 454 -10.53 12.77 -6.42
CA ASN A 454 -10.70 11.97 -7.63
C ASN A 454 -9.63 12.22 -8.70
N ILE A 455 -8.71 13.18 -8.49
CA ILE A 455 -7.70 13.56 -9.47
C ILE A 455 -6.29 13.33 -8.90
N VAL A 456 -5.48 12.57 -9.62
CA VAL A 456 -4.07 12.30 -9.30
C VAL A 456 -3.20 12.72 -10.48
N LEU A 457 -2.23 13.58 -10.20
CA LEU A 457 -1.18 13.96 -11.15
C LEU A 457 -0.05 12.92 -11.09
N ALA A 458 0.18 12.23 -12.21
CA ALA A 458 1.28 11.28 -12.38
C ALA A 458 2.42 11.93 -13.19
N LYS A 459 3.64 11.89 -12.66
CA LYS A 459 4.85 12.36 -13.34
C LYS A 459 5.87 11.23 -13.40
N ARG A 460 6.55 11.07 -14.54
CA ARG A 460 7.69 10.17 -14.71
C ARG A 460 8.80 10.92 -15.42
N LEU A 461 10.02 10.80 -14.90
CA LEU A 461 11.24 11.29 -15.54
C LEU A 461 12.19 10.09 -15.64
N ASN A 462 12.70 9.82 -16.85
CA ASN A 462 13.68 8.77 -17.09
C ASN A 462 14.89 9.42 -17.77
N PHE A 463 16.03 9.36 -17.10
CA PHE A 463 17.32 9.78 -17.63
C PHE A 463 18.20 8.54 -17.78
N SER A 464 18.82 8.35 -18.94
CA SER A 464 19.81 7.30 -19.16
C SER A 464 20.84 7.81 -20.15
N GLY A 465 22.11 7.53 -19.91
CA GLY A 465 23.21 7.91 -20.78
C GLY A 465 24.32 6.89 -20.75
N ILE A 466 25.07 6.81 -21.85
CA ILE A 466 26.37 6.14 -21.92
C ILE A 466 27.40 7.26 -21.84
N TYR A 467 28.17 7.28 -20.77
CA TYR A 467 29.09 8.39 -20.44
C TYR A 467 30.54 8.06 -20.77
N TYR A 468 30.84 6.78 -21.00
CA TYR A 468 32.13 6.29 -21.46
C TYR A 468 31.94 5.10 -22.39
N SER A 469 32.72 5.06 -23.47
CA SER A 469 32.88 3.91 -24.35
C SER A 469 34.33 3.91 -24.82
N LYS A 470 35.01 2.76 -24.70
CA LYS A 470 36.38 2.60 -25.22
C LYS A 470 36.39 2.49 -26.74
N GLN A 471 35.33 1.93 -27.33
CA GLN A 471 35.15 1.75 -28.75
C GLN A 471 34.31 2.89 -29.35
N ASP A 472 34.58 3.25 -30.61
CA ASP A 472 33.84 4.29 -31.35
C ASP A 472 32.39 3.88 -31.67
N SER A 473 32.10 2.59 -31.63
CA SER A 473 30.77 2.04 -31.89
C SER A 473 30.46 0.93 -30.90
N LEU A 474 29.20 0.92 -30.43
CA LEU A 474 28.66 -0.12 -29.55
C LEU A 474 27.62 -0.96 -30.32
N PRO A 475 27.50 -2.26 -30.00
CA PRO A 475 26.42 -3.13 -30.47
C PRO A 475 25.04 -2.53 -30.22
N SER A 476 24.05 -2.92 -31.02
CA SER A 476 22.71 -2.32 -30.95
C SER A 476 22.03 -2.62 -29.62
N ASP A 477 22.19 -3.82 -29.05
CA ASP A 477 21.59 -4.19 -27.75
C ASP A 477 22.03 -3.28 -26.58
N ILE A 478 23.25 -2.74 -26.63
CA ILE A 478 23.81 -1.91 -25.55
C ILE A 478 23.28 -0.46 -25.60
N ARG A 479 22.87 0.01 -26.79
CA ARG A 479 22.45 1.39 -27.04
C ARG A 479 21.16 1.74 -26.27
N ILE A 480 20.90 3.05 -26.18
CA ILE A 480 19.71 3.59 -25.52
C ILE A 480 18.72 4.03 -26.58
N TYR A 481 17.51 3.49 -26.51
CA TYR A 481 16.41 3.77 -27.43
C TYR A 481 15.31 4.54 -26.72
N ASN A 482 14.68 5.48 -27.43
CA ASN A 482 13.53 6.25 -26.94
C ASN A 482 12.32 6.06 -27.85
N GLY A 483 11.12 6.21 -27.31
CA GLY A 483 9.87 5.92 -28.00
C GLY A 483 9.20 4.60 -27.59
N GLY A 484 7.93 4.45 -27.94
CA GLY A 484 7.09 3.31 -27.58
C GLY A 484 6.33 3.48 -26.26
N THR A 485 5.62 2.42 -25.85
CA THR A 485 4.73 2.44 -24.68
C THR A 485 5.44 2.63 -23.36
N ASN A 486 6.70 2.22 -23.27
CA ASN A 486 7.48 2.23 -22.04
C ASN A 486 8.36 3.47 -21.85
N SER A 487 8.42 4.38 -22.81
CA SER A 487 9.14 5.66 -22.70
C SER A 487 8.24 6.82 -23.16
N VAL A 488 8.32 7.24 -24.42
CA VAL A 488 7.54 8.33 -25.02
C VAL A 488 6.48 7.75 -25.95
N ARG A 489 5.23 7.73 -25.47
CA ARG A 489 4.08 7.27 -26.25
C ARG A 489 3.79 8.21 -27.42
N GLY A 490 3.27 7.65 -28.51
CA GLY A 490 2.96 8.39 -29.74
C GLY A 490 4.14 8.45 -30.73
N TRP A 491 5.33 8.02 -30.32
CA TRP A 491 6.50 7.90 -31.17
C TRP A 491 6.92 6.43 -31.27
N ASN A 492 7.33 6.00 -32.46
CA ASN A 492 7.96 4.70 -32.63
C ASN A 492 9.29 4.66 -31.88
N ARG A 493 9.69 3.46 -31.46
CA ARG A 493 10.99 3.26 -30.81
C ARG A 493 12.08 3.55 -31.85
N GLN A 494 12.89 4.57 -31.59
CA GLN A 494 14.03 4.99 -32.40
C GLN A 494 15.33 4.57 -31.74
#